data_AF-A0A8S3E7Y5-F1
#
_entry.id   AF-A0A8S3E7Y5-F1
#
_cell.length_a   1.000
_cell.length_b   1.000
_cell.length_c   1.000
_cell.angle_alpha   90.00
_cell.angle_beta   90.00
_cell.angle_gamma   90.00
#
_symmetry.space_group_name_H-M   'P 1'
#
loop_
_entity.id
_entity.type
_entity.pdbx_description
1 polymer ?
#
loop_
_entity_poly.entity_id
_entity_poly.type
_entity_poly.pdbx_seq_one_letter_code
_entity_poly.pdbx_strand_id
1 'polypeptide(L)' 'ERAHYEQQLIATIRKDLKTFDLILRRTHDQRNVFYLGDRKSFEIVSNQFMLETDLFEIDMTIDKENVQATR' A
#
# COMPACT_ATOMS: atom_id res chain seq x y z
N GLU A 1 -9.47 13.85 21.67
CA GLU A 1 -9.50 12.44 22.09
C GLU A 1 -9.69 11.48 20.91
N ARG A 2 -10.81 11.54 20.17
CA ARG A 2 -11.05 10.68 18.99
C ARG A 2 -9.92 10.67 17.95
N ALA A 3 -9.43 11.85 17.56
CA ALA A 3 -8.32 11.95 16.60
C ALA A 3 -7.02 11.30 17.10
N HIS A 4 -6.76 11.36 18.42
CA HIS A 4 -5.58 10.74 19.02
C HIS A 4 -5.73 9.21 19.06
N TYR A 5 -6.93 8.72 19.34
CA TYR A 5 -7.24 7.29 19.27
C TYR A 5 -7.10 6.74 17.85
N GLU A 6 -7.64 7.45 16.85
CA GLU A 6 -7.52 7.07 15.43
C GLU A 6 -6.07 7.02 14.97
N GLN A 7 -5.23 7.97 15.40
CA GLN A 7 -3.78 7.94 15.12
C GLN A 7 -3.08 6.74 15.76
N GLN A 8 -3.39 6.41 17.01
CA GLN A 8 -2.82 5.24 17.69
C GLN A 8 -3.26 3.93 17.02
N LEU A 9 -4.53 3.83 16.64
CA LEU A 9 -5.07 2.67 15.92
C LEU A 9 -4.34 2.46 14.58
N ILE A 10 -4.16 3.53 13.80
CA ILE A 10 -3.40 3.47 12.53
C ILE A 10 -1.95 3.05 12.78
N ALA A 11 -1.32 3.55 13.84
CA ALA A 11 0.05 3.18 14.18
C ALA A 11 0.18 1.69 14.54
N THR A 12 -0.76 1.15 15.31
CA THR A 12 -0.81 -0.29 15.64
C THR A 12 -1.02 -1.13 14.40
N ILE A 13 -1.99 -0.78 13.55
CA ILE A 13 -2.24 -1.50 12.29
C ILE A 13 -0.98 -1.51 11.42
N ARG A 14 -0.29 -0.36 11.27
CA ARG A 14 0.96 -0.28 10.50
C ARG A 14 2.07 -1.16 11.09
N LYS A 15 2.18 -1.20 12.41
CA LYS A 15 3.15 -2.04 13.10
C LYS A 15 2.87 -3.51 12.81
N ASP A 16 1.63 -3.95 12.98
CA ASP A 16 1.25 -5.35 12.79
C ASP A 16 1.46 -5.79 11.34
N LEU A 17 1.08 -4.95 10.36
CA LEU A 17 1.35 -5.22 8.95
C LEU A 17 2.84 -5.44 8.68
N LYS A 18 3.72 -4.61 9.25
CA LYS A 18 5.17 -4.75 9.09
C LYS A 18 5.73 -5.99 9.79
N THR A 19 5.24 -6.29 10.99
CA THR A 19 5.69 -7.46 11.77
C THR A 19 5.33 -8.78 11.08
N PHE A 20 4.17 -8.85 10.46
CA PHE A 20 3.69 -10.06 9.78
C PHE A 20 3.95 -10.07 8.27
N ASP A 21 4.71 -9.09 7.76
CA ASP A 21 5.01 -8.93 6.33
C ASP A 21 3.75 -8.91 5.43
N LEU A 22 2.69 -8.28 5.93
CA LEU A 22 1.40 -8.17 5.27
C LEU A 22 1.28 -6.84 4.51
N ILE A 23 0.53 -6.88 3.41
CA ILE A 23 0.19 -5.72 2.59
C ILE A 23 -1.34 -5.60 2.44
N LEU A 24 -1.80 -4.36 2.34
CA LEU A 24 -3.17 -4.04 1.93
C LEU A 24 -3.24 -4.00 0.41
N ARG A 25 -4.11 -4.82 -0.17
CA ARG A 25 -4.35 -4.90 -1.61
C ARG A 25 -5.75 -4.39 -1.92
N ARG A 26 -5.90 -3.79 -3.09
CA ARG A 26 -7.19 -3.35 -3.64
C ARG A 26 -7.60 -4.29 -4.77
N THR A 27 -8.89 -4.66 -4.81
CA THR A 27 -9.46 -5.38 -5.94
C THR A 27 -9.48 -4.49 -7.19
N HIS A 28 -9.25 -5.08 -8.36
CA HIS A 28 -9.36 -4.39 -9.65
C HIS A 28 -10.81 -3.93 -9.94
N ASP A 29 -11.81 -4.52 -9.29
CA ASP A 29 -13.21 -4.22 -9.54
C ASP A 29 -13.64 -2.80 -9.11
N GLN A 30 -14.80 -2.37 -9.59
CA GLN A 30 -15.38 -1.06 -9.27
C GLN A 30 -15.76 -0.89 -7.79
N ARG A 31 -15.67 -1.96 -6.98
CA ARG A 31 -16.12 -1.97 -5.58
C ARG A 31 -15.04 -1.51 -4.61
N ASN A 32 -13.78 -1.37 -5.06
CA ASN A 32 -12.67 -0.89 -4.24
C ASN A 32 -12.53 -1.65 -2.91
N VAL A 33 -12.64 -2.97 -2.97
CA VAL A 33 -12.51 -3.81 -1.78
C VAL A 33 -11.04 -3.92 -1.41
N PHE A 34 -10.73 -3.65 -0.14
CA PHE A 34 -9.40 -3.82 0.41
C PHE A 34 -9.30 -5.16 1.15
N TYR A 35 -8.21 -5.87 0.94
CA TYR A 35 -7.93 -7.13 1.62
C TYR A 35 -6.46 -7.24 2.02
N LEU A 36 -6.19 -8.07 3.03
CA LEU A 36 -4.83 -8.35 3.49
C LEU A 36 -4.23 -9.49 2.69
N GLY A 37 -2.97 -9.35 2.31
CA GLY A 37 -2.19 -10.41 1.66
C GLY A 37 -0.77 -10.44 2.18
N ASP A 38 -0.09 -11.56 1.95
CA ASP A 38 1.33 -11.73 2.24
C ASP A 38 2.20 -11.03 1.17
N ARG A 39 3.23 -10.29 1.60
CA ARG A 39 4.10 -9.53 0.71
C ARG A 39 4.88 -10.42 -0.25
N LYS A 40 5.47 -11.52 0.23
CA LYS A 40 6.31 -12.40 -0.60
C LYS A 40 5.52 -13.03 -1.75
N SER A 41 4.33 -13.53 -1.43
CA SER A 41 3.41 -14.10 -2.41
C SER A 41 3.03 -13.09 -3.47
N PHE A 42 2.82 -11.83 -3.08
CA PHE A 42 2.57 -10.74 -4.01
C PHE A 42 3.78 -10.42 -4.89
N GLU A 43 4.97 -10.32 -4.32
CA GLU A 43 6.20 -10.06 -5.08
C GLU A 43 6.46 -11.15 -6.14
N ILE A 44 6.25 -12.42 -5.81
CA ILE A 44 6.38 -13.53 -6.77
C ILE A 44 5.43 -13.34 -7.95
N VAL A 45 4.13 -13.11 -7.67
CA VAL A 45 3.11 -12.92 -8.71
C VAL A 45 3.38 -11.66 -9.54
N SER A 46 3.75 -10.57 -8.88
CA SER A 46 4.07 -9.30 -9.55
C SER A 46 5.28 -9.44 -10.46
N ASN A 47 6.35 -10.08 -9.99
CA ASN A 47 7.56 -10.28 -10.79
C ASN A 47 7.27 -11.20 -11.98
N GLN A 48 6.50 -12.27 -11.79
CA GLN A 48 6.08 -13.14 -12.89
C GLN A 48 5.27 -12.36 -13.93
N PHE A 49 4.29 -11.56 -13.48
CA PHE A 49 3.50 -10.72 -14.36
C PHE A 49 4.37 -9.71 -15.13
N MET A 50 5.32 -9.05 -14.47
CA MET A 50 6.24 -8.10 -15.09
C MET A 50 7.17 -8.73 -16.14
N LEU A 51 7.50 -10.02 -15.99
CA LEU A 51 8.30 -10.76 -16.98
C LEU A 51 7.50 -11.16 -18.23
N GLU A 52 6.17 -11.28 -18.09
CA GLU A 52 5.28 -11.75 -19.15
C GLU A 52 4.56 -10.61 -19.90
N THR A 53 4.61 -9.39 -19.35
CA THR A 53 3.89 -8.23 -19.88
C THR A 53 4.84 -7.26 -20.59
N ASP A 54 4.44 -6.81 -21.78
CA ASP A 54 5.06 -5.67 -22.47
C ASP A 54 4.41 -4.33 -22.05
N LEU A 55 3.41 -4.38 -21.17
CA LEU A 55 2.67 -3.21 -20.70
C LEU A 55 3.29 -2.68 -19.40
N PHE A 56 3.74 -1.43 -19.43
CA PHE A 56 4.11 -0.70 -18.23
C PHE A 56 3.44 0.67 -18.22
N GLU A 57 2.91 1.04 -17.07
CA GLU A 57 2.42 2.39 -16.77
C GLU A 57 3.26 2.92 -15.62
N ILE A 58 3.91 4.07 -15.83
CA ILE A 58 4.65 4.77 -14.79
C ILE A 58 3.73 5.83 -14.23
N ASP A 59 3.17 5.57 -13.06
CA ASP A 59 2.49 6.58 -12.26
C ASP A 59 3.48 7.21 -11.28
N MET A 60 3.59 8.53 -11.30
CA MET A 60 4.49 9.29 -10.43
C MET A 60 3.61 10.09 -9.47
N THR A 61 3.34 9.50 -8.30
CA THR A 61 2.56 10.18 -7.27
C THR A 61 3.45 11.18 -6.54
N ILE A 62 3.12 12.48 -6.65
CA ILE A 62 3.79 13.54 -5.90
C ILE A 62 3.43 13.38 -4.42
N ASP A 63 4.41 13.04 -3.59
CA ASP A 63 4.25 12.99 -2.14
C ASP A 63 3.91 14.37 -1.57
N LYS A 64 2.86 14.43 -0.74
CA LYS A 64 2.52 15.65 0.03
C LYS A 64 3.61 16.02 1.04
N GLU A 65 4.58 15.16 1.31
CA GLU A 65 5.75 15.47 2.13
C GLU A 65 6.67 16.53 1.48
N ASN A 66 6.67 16.68 0.14
CA ASN A 66 7.43 17.73 -0.55
C ASN A 66 6.75 19.12 -0.55
N VAL A 67 5.52 19.25 -0.05
CA VAL A 67 4.80 20.54 0.00
C VAL A 67 5.20 21.37 1.23
N GLN A 68 5.83 20.77 2.25
CA GLN A 68 6.20 21.46 3.48
C GLN A 68 7.58 22.15 3.45
N ALA A 69 8.40 21.94 2.42
CA ALA A 69 9.73 22.55 2.33
C ALA A 69 9.75 23.95 1.68
N THR A 70 8.59 24.57 1.42
CA THR A 70 8.53 25.91 0.84
C THR A 70 7.47 26.77 1.52
N ARG A 71 7.79 27.27 2.72
CA ARG A 71 7.42 28.61 3.21
C ARG A 71 8.18 28.96 4.47
#